data_AF-A0A4Q5M5U4-F1
#
_entry.id   AF-A0A4Q5M5U4-F1
#
_cell.length_a   1.000
_cell.length_b   1.000
_cell.length_c   1.000
_cell.angle_alpha   90.00
_cell.angle_beta   90.00
_cell.angle_gamma   90.00
#
_symmetry.space_group_name_H-M   'P 1'
#
loop_
_entity.id
_entity.type
_entity.pdbx_description
1 polymer ?
#
loop_
_entity_poly.entity_id
_entity_poly.type
_entity_poly.pdbx_seq_one_letter_code
_entity_poly.pdbx_strand_id
1 'polypeptide(L)'
;MKLLFVAFSLAFILDTCDSKTIQPQKLIGIWNPAYQVQNKAADGSWEKWTTINTFAALPPIEFTTDGNFLRDGKPGADCCSAGNKFTISENIILFSEFKSCPQVRCKDCSKWTINQLDSDTLVVEVCDTRSKYFRSR
;
A
#
# COMPACT_ATOMS: atom_id res chain seq x y z
N MET A 1 -37.43 -33.12 -38.73
CA MET A 1 -37.34 -32.86 -37.28
C MET A 1 -36.05 -33.48 -36.76
N LYS A 2 -35.36 -32.74 -35.87
CA LYS A 2 -34.19 -33.15 -35.07
C LYS A 2 -32.86 -33.24 -35.83
N LEU A 3 -32.03 -32.21 -35.64
CA LEU A 3 -30.61 -32.26 -35.27
C LEU A 3 -29.93 -30.91 -35.58
N LEU A 4 -30.58 -29.82 -35.17
CA LEU A 4 -29.92 -28.59 -34.76
C LEU A 4 -29.90 -28.65 -33.22
N PHE A 5 -28.95 -28.00 -32.54
CA PHE A 5 -28.72 -27.99 -31.08
C PHE A 5 -27.61 -28.91 -30.54
N VAL A 6 -26.43 -28.97 -31.16
CA VAL A 6 -25.21 -29.32 -30.41
C VAL A 6 -24.01 -28.50 -30.93
N ALA A 7 -24.07 -27.18 -30.81
CA ALA A 7 -22.91 -26.32 -31.13
C ALA A 7 -23.05 -24.90 -30.55
N PHE A 8 -23.41 -24.74 -29.27
CA PHE A 8 -23.47 -23.39 -28.67
C PHE A 8 -23.28 -23.39 -27.15
N SER A 9 -22.27 -24.12 -26.65
CA SER A 9 -22.05 -24.20 -25.19
C SER A 9 -20.58 -24.24 -24.79
N LEU A 10 -19.70 -23.68 -25.63
CA LEU A 10 -18.28 -23.51 -25.30
C LEU A 10 -17.82 -22.10 -25.69
N ALA A 11 -18.55 -21.09 -25.21
CA ALA A 11 -18.22 -19.69 -25.41
C ALA A 11 -18.10 -19.02 -24.04
N PHE A 12 -16.86 -18.64 -23.73
CA PHE A 12 -16.48 -17.64 -22.73
C PHE A 12 -16.81 -17.93 -21.26
N ILE A 13 -15.91 -18.67 -20.61
CA ILE A 13 -15.54 -18.37 -19.22
C ILE A 13 -14.01 -18.21 -19.18
N LEU A 14 -13.52 -17.21 -19.92
CA LEU A 14 -12.28 -16.54 -19.56
C LEU A 14 -12.74 -15.34 -18.74
N ASP A 15 -13.13 -15.61 -17.50
CA ASP A 15 -13.19 -14.58 -16.47
C ASP A 15 -11.73 -14.18 -16.26
N THR A 16 -11.32 -13.18 -17.03
CA THR A 16 -10.02 -12.54 -16.88
C THR A 16 -9.94 -12.16 -15.41
N CYS A 17 -8.99 -12.73 -14.68
CA CYS A 17 -8.56 -12.21 -13.38
C CYS A 17 -8.21 -10.74 -13.59
N ASP A 18 -9.19 -9.88 -13.39
CA ASP A 18 -9.04 -8.44 -13.41
C ASP A 18 -8.32 -8.13 -12.10
N SER A 19 -7.00 -8.39 -12.09
CA SER A 19 -6.13 -7.84 -11.06
C SER A 19 -6.25 -6.34 -11.25
N LYS A 20 -7.18 -5.74 -10.50
CA LYS A 20 -7.47 -4.30 -10.51
C LYS A 20 -6.14 -3.59 -10.29
N THR A 21 -5.51 -3.21 -11.40
CA THR A 21 -4.21 -2.59 -11.38
C THR A 21 -4.44 -1.24 -10.72
N ILE A 22 -3.79 -1.01 -9.58
CA ILE A 22 -3.98 0.24 -8.85
C ILE A 22 -3.51 1.36 -9.77
N GLN A 23 -4.46 2.20 -10.20
CA GLN A 23 -4.16 3.39 -10.95
C GLN A 23 -3.38 4.34 -10.03
N PRO A 24 -2.12 4.69 -10.36
CA PRO A 24 -1.26 5.48 -9.48
C PRO A 24 -1.89 6.80 -9.00
N GLN A 25 -2.78 7.36 -9.81
CA GLN A 25 -3.51 8.60 -9.54
C GLN A 25 -4.35 8.53 -8.26
N LYS A 26 -4.86 7.36 -7.88
CA LYS A 26 -5.64 7.20 -6.63
C LYS A 26 -4.77 7.30 -5.39
N LEU A 27 -3.48 6.96 -5.46
CA LEU A 27 -2.58 7.06 -4.31
C LEU A 27 -2.18 8.51 -4.03
N ILE A 28 -2.13 9.34 -5.08
CA ILE A 28 -1.68 10.74 -5.00
C ILE A 28 -2.52 11.52 -3.99
N GLY A 29 -1.83 12.33 -3.18
CA GLY A 29 -2.42 13.20 -2.15
C GLY A 29 -1.85 12.96 -0.75
N ILE A 30 -2.40 13.70 0.20
CA ILE A 30 -2.02 13.66 1.62
C ILE A 30 -2.89 12.66 2.36
N TRP A 31 -2.26 11.86 3.23
CA TRP A 31 -2.86 10.81 4.02
C TRP A 31 -2.50 10.97 5.51
N ASN A 32 -3.52 11.19 6.33
CA ASN A 32 -3.40 11.30 7.78
C ASN A 32 -3.42 9.91 8.43
N PRO A 33 -2.54 9.63 9.42
CA PRO A 33 -2.57 8.36 10.13
C PRO A 33 -3.91 8.17 10.86
N ALA A 34 -4.52 7.01 10.68
CA ALA A 34 -5.75 6.64 11.40
C ALA A 34 -5.46 6.14 12.83
N TYR A 35 -4.19 6.05 13.21
CA TYR A 35 -3.71 5.48 14.48
C TYR A 35 -4.18 4.06 14.72
N GLN A 36 -4.34 3.28 13.64
CA GLN A 36 -4.71 1.87 13.70
C GLN A 36 -3.63 1.01 13.02
N VAL A 37 -3.27 -0.08 13.68
CA VAL A 37 -2.30 -1.06 13.17
C VAL A 37 -2.82 -2.50 13.29
N GLN A 38 -2.36 -3.38 12.40
CA GLN A 38 -2.43 -4.83 12.56
C GLN A 38 -1.03 -5.40 12.42
N ASN A 39 -0.68 -6.35 13.28
CA ASN A 39 0.55 -7.10 13.15
C ASN A 39 0.26 -8.50 12.61
N LYS A 40 1.26 -9.06 11.93
CA LYS A 40 1.23 -10.43 11.45
C LYS A 40 1.65 -11.36 12.58
N ALA A 41 0.81 -12.34 12.89
CA ALA A 41 1.11 -13.37 13.87
C ALA A 41 2.15 -14.36 13.32
N ALA A 42 2.71 -15.20 14.20
CA ALA A 42 3.73 -16.18 13.83
C ALA A 42 3.24 -17.24 12.83
N ASP A 43 1.94 -17.50 12.78
CA ASP A 43 1.30 -18.40 11.81
C ASP A 43 1.00 -17.72 10.46
N GLY A 44 1.36 -16.44 10.31
CA GLY A 44 1.14 -15.65 9.11
C GLY A 44 -0.23 -14.97 9.03
N SER A 45 -1.14 -15.21 9.99
CA SER A 45 -2.45 -14.57 10.05
C SER A 45 -2.35 -13.11 10.52
N TRP A 46 -3.39 -12.31 10.24
CA TRP A 46 -3.47 -10.93 10.70
C TRP A 46 -4.24 -10.84 12.01
N GLU A 47 -3.63 -10.21 13.00
CA GLU A 47 -4.29 -9.91 14.27
C GLU A 47 -5.41 -8.87 14.09
N LYS A 48 -6.19 -8.66 15.14
CA LYS A 48 -7.22 -7.61 15.14
C LYS A 48 -6.58 -6.23 15.03
N TRP A 49 -7.29 -5.29 14.40
CA TRP A 49 -6.89 -3.89 14.42
C TRP A 49 -6.79 -3.39 15.86
N THR A 50 -5.69 -2.74 16.20
CA THR A 50 -5.47 -2.09 17.48
C THR A 50 -5.21 -0.61 17.28
N THR A 51 -5.67 0.22 18.20
CA THR A 51 -5.34 1.64 18.22
C THR A 51 -3.98 1.82 18.87
N ILE A 52 -3.09 2.55 18.20
CA ILE A 52 -1.78 2.93 18.76
C ILE A 52 -1.91 4.20 19.59
N ASN A 53 -1.53 4.09 20.87
CA ASN A 53 -1.35 5.24 21.73
C ASN A 53 0.13 5.67 21.66
N THR A 54 0.37 6.84 21.09
CA THR A 54 1.73 7.41 20.95
C THR A 54 1.80 8.75 21.68
N PHE A 55 2.94 9.05 22.28
CA PHE A 55 3.20 10.32 22.96
C PHE A 55 3.40 11.50 21.99
N ALA A 56 3.57 11.21 20.70
CA ALA A 56 3.71 12.20 19.64
C ALA A 56 2.78 11.87 18.47
N ALA A 57 2.21 12.91 17.84
CA ALA A 57 1.41 12.73 16.64
C ALA A 57 2.28 12.14 15.52
N LEU A 58 1.76 11.12 14.84
CA LEU A 58 2.40 10.60 13.64
C LEU A 58 2.20 11.62 12.51
N PRO A 59 3.24 11.95 11.75
CA PRO A 59 3.11 12.92 10.67
C PRO A 59 2.23 12.37 9.53
N PRO A 60 1.51 13.24 8.80
CA PRO A 60 0.88 12.85 7.56
C PRO A 60 1.92 12.42 6.53
N ILE A 61 1.53 11.53 5.63
CA ILE A 61 2.34 11.13 4.48
C ILE A 61 1.72 11.68 3.20
N GLU A 62 2.53 11.90 2.18
CA GLU A 62 2.06 12.40 0.88
C GLU A 62 2.75 11.68 -0.27
N PHE A 63 1.95 11.33 -1.27
CA PHE A 63 2.42 10.82 -2.56
C PHE A 63 2.13 11.89 -3.61
N THR A 64 3.16 12.45 -4.23
CA THR A 64 3.00 13.54 -5.21
C THR A 64 2.95 13.01 -6.64
N THR A 65 2.36 13.80 -7.57
CA THR A 65 2.23 13.42 -8.99
C THR A 65 3.57 13.24 -9.70
N ASP A 66 4.63 13.90 -9.22
CA ASP A 66 5.99 13.81 -9.75
C ASP A 66 6.85 12.72 -9.05
N GLY A 67 6.21 11.84 -8.28
CA GLY A 67 6.84 10.65 -7.71
C GLY A 67 7.65 10.90 -6.43
N ASN A 68 7.41 12.01 -5.72
CA ASN A 68 7.98 12.21 -4.38
C ASN A 68 7.11 11.60 -3.30
N PHE A 69 7.78 11.06 -2.29
CA PHE A 69 7.16 10.66 -1.03
C PHE A 69 7.59 11.64 0.05
N LEU A 70 6.61 12.27 0.71
CA LEU A 70 6.84 13.26 1.76
C LEU A 70 6.25 12.78 3.09
N ARG A 71 6.85 13.26 4.18
CA ARG A 71 6.34 13.14 5.55
C ARG A 71 6.30 14.54 6.15
N ASP A 72 5.10 15.00 6.52
CA ASP A 72 4.90 16.37 7.04
C ASP A 72 5.48 17.45 6.09
N GLY A 73 5.23 17.29 4.78
CA GLY A 73 5.71 18.21 3.73
C GLY A 73 7.24 18.20 3.49
N LYS A 74 7.99 17.31 4.15
CA LYS A 74 9.45 17.18 4.02
C LYS A 74 9.82 15.88 3.30
N PRO A 75 11.05 15.77 2.75
CA PRO A 75 11.52 14.53 2.13
C PRO A 75 11.27 13.33 3.03
N GLY A 76 10.54 12.34 2.52
CA GLY A 76 9.99 11.26 3.31
C GLY A 76 10.97 10.16 3.66
N ALA A 77 12.21 10.16 3.15
CA ALA A 77 13.17 9.10 3.41
C ALA A 77 13.46 8.94 4.90
N ASP A 78 13.38 7.71 5.38
CA ASP A 78 13.76 7.34 6.74
C ASP A 78 14.69 6.14 6.71
N CYS A 79 15.41 5.93 7.81
CA CYS A 79 16.16 4.70 7.97
C CYS A 79 15.18 3.53 7.87
N CYS A 80 15.52 2.55 7.02
CA CYS A 80 14.92 1.21 7.07
C CYS A 80 13.48 1.07 6.57
N SER A 81 12.87 2.14 6.03
CA SER A 81 11.53 2.09 5.46
C SER A 81 11.51 2.73 4.07
N ALA A 82 10.73 3.81 3.90
CA ALA A 82 10.58 4.53 2.66
C ALA A 82 11.81 5.37 2.30
N GLY A 83 12.01 5.58 1.00
CA GLY A 83 12.92 6.58 0.43
C GLY A 83 12.17 7.85 0.01
N ASN A 84 12.87 8.82 -0.62
CA ASN A 84 12.28 10.10 -1.01
C ASN A 84 11.42 10.01 -2.28
N LYS A 85 11.64 8.97 -3.08
CA LYS A 85 10.93 8.75 -4.34
C LYS A 85 10.15 7.45 -4.29
N PHE A 86 9.08 7.38 -5.07
CA PHE A 86 8.30 6.16 -5.21
C PHE A 86 7.84 5.91 -6.64
N THR A 87 7.65 4.64 -6.95
CA THR A 87 6.86 4.17 -8.10
C THR A 87 5.85 3.13 -7.61
N ILE A 88 4.87 2.80 -8.44
CA ILE A 88 3.88 1.77 -8.13
C ILE A 88 3.95 0.72 -9.23
N SER A 89 4.06 -0.53 -8.82
CA SER A 89 3.93 -1.70 -9.69
C SER A 89 2.89 -2.63 -9.09
N GLU A 90 1.80 -2.89 -9.83
CA GLU A 90 0.64 -3.64 -9.35
C GLU A 90 0.04 -3.01 -8.09
N ASN A 91 0.26 -3.62 -6.92
CA ASN A 91 -0.14 -3.12 -5.62
C ASN A 91 1.04 -2.83 -4.69
N ILE A 92 2.26 -2.74 -5.21
CA ILE A 92 3.47 -2.51 -4.43
C ILE A 92 3.99 -1.10 -4.72
N ILE A 93 4.19 -0.33 -3.64
CA ILE A 93 4.94 0.92 -3.66
C ILE A 93 6.42 0.55 -3.54
N LEU A 94 7.17 0.88 -4.56
CA LEU A 94 8.61 0.69 -4.63
C LEU A 94 9.28 2.02 -4.36
N PHE A 95 10.00 2.11 -3.24
CA PHE A 95 10.73 3.32 -2.91
C PHE A 95 12.14 3.35 -3.52
N SER A 96 12.66 4.55 -3.71
CA SER A 96 14.04 4.82 -4.10
C SER A 96 14.55 6.11 -3.45
N GLU A 97 15.82 6.46 -3.65
CA GLU A 97 16.49 7.57 -2.95
C GLU A 97 16.43 7.43 -1.43
N PHE A 98 16.92 6.30 -0.92
CA PHE A 98 16.96 5.99 0.50
C PHE A 98 17.98 6.84 1.25
N LYS A 99 17.67 7.11 2.53
CA LYS A 99 18.62 7.74 3.46
C LYS A 99 19.69 6.73 3.88
N SER A 100 20.96 7.14 3.79
CA SER A 100 22.07 6.32 4.30
C SER A 100 22.08 6.31 5.82
N CYS A 101 22.02 5.11 6.41
CA CYS A 101 21.99 4.90 7.87
C CYS A 101 23.04 3.86 8.30
N PRO A 102 24.34 4.19 8.21
CA PRO A 102 25.43 3.22 8.39
C PRO A 102 25.51 2.65 9.82
N GLN A 103 24.93 3.35 10.80
CA GLN A 103 24.92 2.93 12.20
C GLN A 103 23.71 2.06 12.57
N VAL A 104 22.82 1.78 11.62
CA VAL A 104 21.57 1.04 11.88
C VAL A 104 21.55 -0.22 11.02
N ARG A 105 21.41 -1.39 11.66
CA ARG A 105 21.17 -2.66 10.97
C ARG A 105 19.69 -2.93 10.96
N CYS A 106 19.08 -2.84 9.79
CA CYS A 106 17.65 -3.02 9.65
C CYS A 106 17.27 -4.18 8.75
N LYS A 107 16.10 -4.73 9.05
CA LYS A 107 15.34 -5.50 8.07
C LYS A 107 14.95 -4.55 6.94
N ASP A 108 15.11 -5.01 5.71
CA ASP A 108 14.68 -4.25 4.54
C ASP A 108 13.15 -4.19 4.49
N CYS A 109 12.59 -3.00 4.77
CA CYS A 109 11.17 -2.70 4.64
C CYS A 109 10.92 -1.61 3.57
N SER A 110 11.75 -1.60 2.52
CA SER A 110 11.72 -0.62 1.42
C SER A 110 10.56 -0.76 0.44
N LYS A 111 9.74 -1.81 0.58
CA LYS A 111 8.55 -2.05 -0.25
C LYS A 111 7.31 -2.04 0.61
N TRP A 112 6.30 -1.28 0.20
CA TRP A 112 5.03 -1.26 0.89
C TRP A 112 3.96 -1.88 0.00
N THR A 113 3.20 -2.82 0.53
CA THR A 113 2.07 -3.42 -0.20
C THR A 113 0.81 -2.62 0.11
N ILE A 114 0.05 -2.25 -0.91
CA ILE A 114 -1.26 -1.61 -0.78
C ILE A 114 -2.29 -2.72 -0.66
N ASN A 115 -2.90 -2.84 0.51
CA ASN A 115 -3.95 -3.83 0.79
C ASN A 115 -5.35 -3.26 0.57
N GLN A 116 -5.51 -1.93 0.71
CA GLN A 116 -6.75 -1.21 0.44
C GLN A 116 -6.42 0.19 -0.05
N LEU A 117 -7.09 0.64 -1.12
CA LEU A 117 -6.99 2.00 -1.63
C LEU A 117 -8.34 2.43 -2.22
N ASP A 118 -9.08 3.17 -1.41
CA ASP A 118 -10.38 3.74 -1.75
C ASP A 118 -10.29 5.28 -1.82
N SER A 119 -11.42 5.96 -1.97
CA SER A 119 -11.46 7.43 -2.04
C SER A 119 -10.94 8.10 -0.78
N ASP A 120 -11.16 7.52 0.40
CA ASP A 120 -10.84 8.12 1.70
C ASP A 120 -9.92 7.27 2.57
N THR A 121 -9.67 6.01 2.20
CA THR A 121 -8.97 5.03 3.04
C THR A 121 -7.80 4.40 2.30
N LEU A 122 -6.65 4.35 2.98
CA LEU A 122 -5.44 3.66 2.54
C LEU A 122 -4.99 2.70 3.64
N VAL A 123 -4.76 1.43 3.27
CA VAL A 123 -4.10 0.46 4.14
C VAL A 123 -2.85 -0.04 3.43
N VAL A 124 -1.69 0.17 4.08
CA VAL A 124 -0.41 -0.31 3.60
C VAL A 124 0.22 -1.28 4.57
N GLU A 125 0.81 -2.34 4.04
CA GLU A 125 1.61 -3.33 4.74
C GLU A 125 3.10 -3.03 4.53
N VAL A 126 3.82 -2.90 5.63
CA VAL A 126 5.25 -2.64 5.68
C VAL A 126 5.87 -3.75 6.52
N CYS A 127 6.68 -4.60 5.91
CA CYS A 127 7.18 -5.81 6.54
C CYS A 127 6.04 -6.66 7.12
N ASP A 128 5.88 -6.67 8.45
CA ASP A 128 4.91 -7.50 9.16
C ASP A 128 3.80 -6.67 9.86
N THR A 129 3.68 -5.39 9.50
CA THR A 129 2.71 -4.47 10.09
C THR A 129 1.88 -3.77 9.01
N ARG A 130 0.56 -3.75 9.19
CA ARG A 130 -0.35 -2.91 8.41
C ARG A 130 -0.68 -1.65 9.17
N SER A 131 -0.66 -0.52 8.47
CA SER A 131 -1.07 0.79 8.98
C SER A 131 -2.21 1.33 8.14
N LYS A 132 -3.19 1.96 8.79
CA LYS A 132 -4.32 2.61 8.14
C LYS A 132 -4.15 4.12 8.13
N TYR A 133 -4.57 4.74 7.03
CA TYR A 133 -4.58 6.18 6.82
C TYR A 133 -5.91 6.63 6.25
N PHE A 134 -6.26 7.87 6.53
CA PHE A 134 -7.40 8.56 5.92
C PHE A 134 -6.92 9.69 5.04
N ARG A 135 -7.57 9.90 3.90
CA ARG A 135 -7.24 11.02 3.02
C ARG A 135 -7.43 12.34 3.78
N SER A 136 -6.46 13.24 3.68
CA SER A 136 -6.63 14.61 4.16
C SER A 136 -7.68 15.32 3.30
N ARG A 137 -8.62 15.99 3.95
CA ARG A 137 -9.65 16.79 3.28
C ARG A 137 -9.05 18.01 2.61
#